data_AF-A0A101V7P6-F1
#
_entry.id   AF-A0A101V7P6-F1
#
_cell.length_a   1.000
_cell.length_b   1.000
_cell.length_c   1.000
_cell.angle_alpha   90.00
_cell.angle_beta   90.00
_cell.angle_gamma   90.00
#
_symmetry.space_group_name_H-M   'P 1'
#
loop_
_entity.id
_entity.type
_entity.pdbx_description
1 polymer ?
#
loop_
_entity_poly.entity_id
_entity_poly.type
_entity_poly.pdbx_seq_one_letter_code
_entity_poly.pdbx_strand_id
1 'polypeptide(L)' 'MVVSADPALTIAGVAIALAVPLTFMVANYIRKNVEHGEARFGPDGKVISDEMKRDEE' A
#
# COMPACT_ATOMS: atom_id res chain seq x y z
N MET A 1 35.55 5.90 25.79
CA MET A 1 34.96 4.94 24.83
C MET A 1 34.55 5.73 23.59
N VAL A 2 35.29 5.61 22.49
CA VAL A 2 34.88 6.21 21.21
C VAL A 2 33.82 5.29 20.64
N VAL A 3 32.56 5.73 20.62
CA VAL A 3 31.48 5.00 19.98
C VAL A 3 31.59 5.28 18.48
N SER A 4 32.33 4.43 17.76
CA SER A 4 32.28 4.42 16.30
C SER A 4 30.92 3.87 15.89
N ALA A 5 30.12 4.66 15.17
CA ALA A 5 28.89 4.16 14.58
C ALA A 5 29.27 3.07 13.56
N ASP A 6 28.94 1.82 13.88
CA ASP A 6 29.08 0.72 12.93
C ASP A 6 28.07 0.95 11.78
N PRO A 7 28.54 1.19 10.55
CA PRO A 7 27.65 1.45 9.43
C PRO A 7 26.74 0.26 9.14
N ALA A 8 27.20 -0.98 9.32
CA ALA A 8 26.39 -2.17 9.11
C ALA A 8 25.26 -2.26 10.15
N LEU A 9 25.58 -2.04 11.44
CA LEU A 9 24.58 -2.03 12.52
C LEU A 9 23.55 -0.92 12.33
N THR A 10 24.01 0.26 11.90
CA THR A 10 23.13 1.42 11.65
C THR A 10 22.16 1.14 10.49
N ILE A 11 22.67 0.61 9.37
CA ILE A 11 21.84 0.24 8.21
C ILE A 11 20.84 -0.85 8.59
N ALA A 12 21.27 -1.87 9.33
CA ALA A 12 20.39 -2.94 9.80
C ALA A 12 19.26 -2.39 10.70
N GLY A 13 19.59 -1.50 11.65
CA GLY A 13 18.61 -0.86 12.51
C GLY A 13 17.57 -0.04 11.72
N VAL A 14 18.03 0.74 10.74
CA VAL A 14 17.13 1.51 9.86
C VAL A 14 16.24 0.60 9.01
N ALA A 15 16.82 -0.47 8.43
CA ALA A 15 16.07 -1.43 7.63
C ALA A 15 14.96 -2.11 8.45
N ILE A 16 15.27 -2.52 9.69
CA ILE A 16 14.29 -3.13 10.61
C ILE A 16 13.20 -2.12 10.96
N ALA A 17 13.58 -0.89 11.31
CA ALA A 17 12.62 0.16 11.67
C ALA A 17 11.66 0.50 10.52
N LEU A 18 12.14 0.45 9.28
CA LEU A 18 11.35 0.77 8.09
C LEU A 18 10.59 -0.42 7.49
N ALA A 19 10.91 -1.65 7.86
CA ALA A 19 10.32 -2.84 7.24
C ALA A 19 8.78 -2.86 7.29
N VAL A 20 8.22 -2.61 8.48
CA VAL A 20 6.76 -2.56 8.67
C VAL A 20 6.12 -1.42 7.88
N PRO A 21 6.47 -0.13 8.10
CA PRO A 21 5.80 0.97 7.41
C PRO A 21 5.93 0.89 5.89
N LEU A 22 7.07 0.45 5.35
CA LEU A 22 7.24 0.28 3.90
C LEU A 22 6.32 -0.81 3.35
N THR A 23 6.18 -1.92 4.06
CA THR A 23 5.26 -3.00 3.65
C THR A 23 3.82 -2.50 3.59
N PHE A 24 3.36 -1.74 4.60
CA PHE A 24 2.01 -1.14 4.61
C PHE A 24 1.84 -0.09 3.50
N MET A 25 2.86 0.72 3.24
CA MET A 25 2.84 1.72 2.16
C MET A 25 2.70 1.06 0.79
N VAL A 26 3.45 -0.01 0.53
CA VAL A 26 3.36 -0.80 -0.69
C VAL A 26 1.99 -1.48 -0.81
N ALA A 27 1.48 -2.09 0.27
CA ALA A 27 0.15 -2.70 0.27
C ALA A 27 -0.96 -1.68 -0.04
N ASN A 28 -0.88 -0.48 0.55
CA ASN A 28 -1.83 0.60 0.28
C ASN A 28 -1.70 1.15 -1.15
N TYR A 29 -0.47 1.23 -1.67
CA TYR A 29 -0.23 1.61 -3.06
C TYR A 29 -0.89 0.61 -4.01
N ILE A 30 -0.68 -0.69 -3.80
CA ILE A 30 -1.32 -1.76 -4.58
C ILE A 30 -2.84 -1.65 -4.51
N ARG A 31 -3.40 -1.51 -3.30
CA ARG A 31 -4.85 -1.36 -3.09
C ARG A 31 -5.46 -0.19 -3.89
N LYS A 32 -4.71 0.88 -4.11
CA LYS A 32 -5.22 2.09 -4.77
C LYS A 32 -4.94 2.14 -6.27
N ASN A 33 -3.81 1.60 -6.71
CA ASN A 33 -3.28 1.83 -8.05
C ASN A 33 -3.20 0.59 -8.92
N VAL A 34 -3.35 -0.61 -8.34
CA VAL A 34 -3.45 -1.85 -9.12
C VAL A 34 -4.93 -2.09 -9.40
N GLU A 35 -5.27 -2.23 -10.67
CA GLU A 35 -6.61 -2.65 -11.08
C GLU A 35 -6.89 -4.02 -10.44
N HIS A 36 -7.90 -4.05 -9.58
CA HIS A 36 -8.37 -5.29 -9.01
C HIS A 36 -9.21 -5.92 -10.11
N GLY A 37 -8.61 -6.84 -10.87
CA GLY A 37 -9.22 -7.49 -12.04
C GLY A 37 -10.50 -8.30 -11.74
N GLU A 38 -11.00 -8.27 -10.51
CA GLU A 38 -12.35 -8.67 -10.16
C GLU A 38 -13.23 -7.43 -10.20
N ALA A 39 -14.12 -7.36 -11.19
CA ALA A 39 -15.22 -6.41 -11.23
C ALA A 39 -15.73 -6.16 -9.82
N ARG A 40 -15.72 -4.90 -9.36
CA ARG A 40 -16.15 -4.57 -8.00
C ARG A 40 -17.66 -4.75 -7.95
N PHE A 41 -18.11 -5.95 -7.60
CA PHE A 41 -19.52 -6.22 -7.42
C PHE A 41 -19.98 -5.50 -6.15
N GLY A 42 -21.02 -4.68 -6.24
CA GLY A 42 -21.69 -4.12 -5.08
C GLY A 42 -22.35 -5.23 -4.23
N PRO A 43 -22.89 -4.89 -3.05
CA PRO A 43 -23.64 -5.85 -2.21
C PRO A 43 -24.80 -6.53 -2.98
N ASP A 44 -25.29 -5.87 -4.03
CA ASP A 44 -26.34 -6.34 -4.93
C ASP A 44 -25.84 -7.17 -6.12
N GLY A 45 -24.55 -7.53 -6.15
CA GLY A 45 -23.96 -8.37 -7.21
C GLY A 45 -23.78 -7.69 -8.57
N LYS A 46 -23.93 -6.35 -8.65
CA LYS A 46 -23.75 -5.57 -9.88
C LYS A 46 -22.37 -4.93 -9.95
N VAL A 47 -21.79 -4.88 -11.16
CA VAL A 47 -20.48 -4.26 -11.42
C VAL A 47 -20.57 -2.76 -11.11
N ILE A 48 -19.86 -2.31 -10.08
CA ILE A 48 -19.62 -0.89 -9.80
C ILE A 48 -18.58 -0.43 -10.83
N SER A 49 -19.06 0.05 -11.97
CA SER A 49 -18.24 0.82 -12.90
C SER A 49 -18.43 2.30 -12.57
N ASP A 50 -17.34 3.06 -12.55
CA ASP A 50 -17.34 4.51 -12.27
C ASP A 50 -18.16 5.33 -13.30
N GLU A 51 -18.65 4.71 -14.37
CA GLU A 51 -19.58 5.31 -15.33
C GLU A 51 -20.98 5.53 -14.75
N MET A 52 -21.46 4.65 -13.83
CA MET A 52 -22.81 4.75 -13.27
C MET A 52 -23.02 5.96 -12.36
N LYS A 53 -21.93 6.53 -11.81
CA LYS A 53 -21.98 7.71 -10.94
C LYS A 53 -22.24 9.00 -11.70
N ARG A 54 -22.19 8.98 -13.05
CA ARG A 54 -22.34 10.16 -13.91
C ARG A 54 -23.75 10.36 -14.44
N ASP A 55 -24.62 9.36 -14.29
CA ASP A 55 -26.01 9.38 -14.78
C ASP A 55 -27.04 9.72 -13.69
N GLU A 56 -26.60 9.97 -12.44
CA GLU A 56 -27.44 10.38 -11.30
C GLU A 56 -27.24 11.86 -10.88
N GLU A 57 -26.52 12.67 -11.66
CA GLU A 57 -26.52 14.15 -11.55
C GLU A 57 -27.63 14.79 -12.40
#